data_AF-A0A1W9QV87-F1
#
_entry.id   AF-A0A1W9QV87-F1
#
_cell.length_a   1.000
_cell.length_b   1.000
_cell.length_c   1.000
_cell.angle_alpha   90.00
_cell.angle_beta   90.00
_cell.angle_gamma   90.00
#
_symmetry.space_group_name_H-M   'P 1'
#
loop_
_entity.id
_entity.type
_entity.pdbx_description
1 polymer ?
#
loop_
_entity_poly.entity_id
_entity_poly.type
_entity_poly.pdbx_seq_one_letter_code
_entity_poly.pdbx_strand_id
1 'polypeptide(L)'
;MAKRTAIIDIGSNSARLVIFEKTSRYGFHLICEQKSKVRIGEGAYEKAGHLQSIGIKRAFLTLKSFLHTIQKYQAHKTLCVATSALRDAPNGKLFVTWIQHELGLAIKIIDGNKEAKYGAIAANNLLPVHEGITIDIGGGSSDMALIQNGHIADTYSLNLGTVRLKELFFDKDMPLKEINKKAKAYIKNELEKLPKHFKHSLAIGIGGTA
;
A
#
# COMPACT_ATOMS: atom_id res chain seq x y z
N MET A 1 10.84 17.39 15.35
CA MET A 1 10.14 16.09 15.14
C MET A 1 9.86 15.50 16.50
N ALA A 2 8.70 14.90 16.72
CA ALA A 2 8.37 14.22 17.98
C ALA A 2 9.38 13.09 18.25
N LYS A 3 9.68 12.84 19.54
CA LYS A 3 10.59 11.77 19.98
C LYS A 3 10.14 10.40 19.47
N ARG A 4 8.82 10.18 19.41
CA ARG A 4 8.18 8.97 18.87
C ARG A 4 7.17 9.35 17.80
N THR A 5 7.22 8.66 16.66
CA THR A 5 6.28 8.83 15.55
C THR A 5 5.68 7.49 15.18
N ALA A 6 4.35 7.42 15.17
CA ALA A 6 3.60 6.29 14.67
C ALA A 6 3.28 6.48 13.19
N ILE A 7 3.40 5.41 12.40
CA ILE A 7 2.99 5.35 11.01
C ILE A 7 2.00 4.21 10.87
N ILE A 8 0.80 4.53 10.38
CA ILE A 8 -0.22 3.57 9.99
C ILE A 8 -0.28 3.57 8.48
N ASP A 9 -0.18 2.39 7.89
CA ASP A 9 -0.40 2.16 6.46
C ASP A 9 -1.60 1.22 6.27
N ILE A 10 -2.58 1.65 5.49
CA ILE A 10 -3.80 0.92 5.17
C ILE A 10 -3.76 0.50 3.70
N GLY A 11 -3.31 -0.73 3.46
CA GLY A 11 -3.37 -1.37 2.14
C GLY A 11 -4.63 -2.21 1.95
N SER A 12 -4.81 -2.75 0.75
CA SER A 12 -6.01 -3.53 0.38
C SER A 12 -6.18 -4.81 1.21
N ASN A 13 -5.07 -5.48 1.57
CA ASN A 13 -5.07 -6.75 2.30
C ASN A 13 -4.80 -6.59 3.80
N SER A 14 -3.91 -5.68 4.19
CA SER A 14 -3.50 -5.50 5.58
C SER A 14 -3.35 -4.03 5.96
N ALA A 15 -3.53 -3.75 7.24
CA ALA A 15 -3.08 -2.50 7.85
C ALA A 15 -1.87 -2.78 8.75
N ARG A 16 -0.89 -1.89 8.73
CA ARG A 16 0.34 -1.99 9.53
C ARG A 16 0.49 -0.74 10.39
N LEU A 17 0.87 -0.93 11.65
CA LEU A 17 1.34 0.12 12.55
C LEU A 17 2.82 -0.12 12.80
N VAL A 18 3.63 0.92 12.64
CA VAL A 18 5.01 0.97 13.11
C VAL A 18 5.20 2.20 13.98
N ILE A 19 5.94 2.08 15.08
CA ILE A 19 6.31 3.22 15.92
C ILE A 19 7.83 3.31 15.95
N PHE A 20 8.34 4.46 15.52
CA PHE A 20 9.76 4.77 15.54
C PHE A 20 10.08 5.74 16.66
N GLU A 21 11.17 5.47 17.39
CA GLU A 21 11.83 6.43 18.26
C GLU A 21 13.01 7.08 17.53
N LYS A 22 13.08 8.41 17.55
CA LYS A 22 14.19 9.15 16.96
C LYS A 22 15.41 9.10 17.90
N THR A 23 16.52 8.55 17.44
CA THR A 23 17.77 8.44 18.21
C THR A 23 18.80 9.53 17.84
N SER A 24 18.76 10.03 16.60
CA SER A 24 19.61 11.16 16.15
C SER A 24 18.91 11.93 15.03
N ARG A 25 19.57 12.91 14.39
CA ARG A 25 18.98 13.66 13.25
C ARG A 25 18.49 12.73 12.13
N TYR A 26 19.24 11.65 11.87
CA TYR A 26 18.95 10.67 10.81
C TYR A 26 18.76 9.24 11.34
N GLY A 27 18.89 9.03 12.66
CA GLY A 27 18.70 7.74 13.30
C GLY A 27 17.27 7.54 13.80
N PHE A 28 16.67 6.42 13.40
CA PHE A 28 15.34 5.99 13.84
C PHE A 28 15.40 4.52 14.27
N HIS A 29 14.79 4.20 15.41
CA HIS A 29 14.72 2.86 15.95
C HIS A 29 13.27 2.39 15.99
N LEU A 30 12.98 1.24 15.40
CA LEU A 30 11.65 0.63 15.44
C LEU A 30 11.40 0.03 16.84
N ILE A 31 10.42 0.57 17.57
CA ILE A 31 10.12 0.13 18.95
C ILE A 31 8.80 -0.64 19.07
N CYS A 32 7.96 -0.60 18.03
CA CYS A 32 6.73 -1.36 17.95
C CYS A 32 6.35 -1.61 16.50
N GLU A 33 5.94 -2.83 16.21
CA GLU A 33 5.31 -3.19 14.95
C GLU A 33 4.06 -4.05 15.21
N GLN A 34 2.96 -3.71 14.55
CA GLN A 34 1.74 -4.51 14.51
C GLN A 34 1.24 -4.62 13.08
N LYS A 35 0.76 -5.80 12.69
CA LYS A 35 0.13 -6.04 11.38
C LYS A 35 -1.19 -6.77 11.57
N SER A 36 -2.23 -6.26 10.92
CA SER A 36 -3.58 -6.86 10.95
C SER A 36 -4.06 -7.16 9.54
N LYS A 37 -4.63 -8.34 9.34
CA LYS A 37 -5.25 -8.76 8.07
C LYS A 37 -6.66 -8.16 7.97
N VAL A 38 -6.72 -6.87 7.63
CA VAL A 38 -7.97 -6.11 7.54
C VAL A 38 -8.79 -6.51 6.31
N ARG A 39 -8.11 -6.77 5.18
CA ARG A 39 -8.74 -7.05 3.88
C ARG A 39 -9.84 -6.04 3.54
N ILE A 40 -9.53 -4.74 3.60
CA ILE A 40 -10.52 -3.69 3.34
C ILE A 40 -11.00 -3.68 1.88
N GLY A 41 -10.14 -4.12 0.96
CA GLY A 41 -10.48 -4.26 -0.46
C GLY A 41 -11.26 -5.52 -0.81
N GLU A 42 -11.55 -6.41 0.15
CA GLU A 42 -12.25 -7.68 -0.09
C GLU A 42 -13.67 -7.44 -0.63
N GLY A 43 -13.93 -8.05 -1.79
CA GLY A 43 -15.19 -7.96 -2.52
C GLY A 43 -15.42 -6.60 -3.19
N ALA A 44 -14.46 -5.68 -3.13
CA ALA A 44 -14.64 -4.34 -3.66
C ALA A 44 -14.65 -4.34 -5.19
N TYR A 45 -13.72 -5.06 -5.82
CA TYR A 45 -13.61 -5.06 -7.29
C TYR A 45 -14.80 -5.75 -7.97
N GLU A 46 -15.48 -6.67 -7.28
CA GLU A 46 -16.73 -7.28 -7.75
C GLU A 46 -17.95 -6.36 -7.62
N LYS A 47 -17.89 -5.36 -6.73
CA LYS A 47 -18.99 -4.44 -6.43
C LYS A 47 -18.69 -3.03 -6.92
N ALA A 48 -18.18 -2.93 -8.15
CA ALA A 48 -17.84 -1.67 -8.81
C ALA A 48 -16.87 -0.80 -7.99
N GLY A 49 -15.93 -1.43 -7.27
CA GLY A 49 -14.94 -0.77 -6.42
C GLY A 49 -15.42 -0.38 -5.02
N HIS A 50 -16.70 -0.59 -4.66
CA HIS A 50 -17.19 -0.18 -3.34
C HIS A 50 -16.59 -1.01 -2.21
N LEU A 51 -16.11 -0.35 -1.15
CA LEU A 51 -15.70 -1.02 0.07
C LEU A 51 -16.91 -1.73 0.71
N GLN A 52 -16.72 -2.98 1.11
CA GLN A 52 -17.76 -3.80 1.72
C GLN A 52 -17.81 -3.60 3.24
N SER A 53 -19.01 -3.74 3.81
CA SER A 53 -19.27 -3.49 5.25
C SER A 53 -18.37 -4.32 6.17
N ILE A 54 -18.08 -5.57 5.80
CA ILE A 54 -17.19 -6.47 6.56
C ILE A 54 -15.75 -5.93 6.62
N GLY A 55 -15.24 -5.43 5.48
CA GLY A 55 -13.90 -4.83 5.40
C GLY A 55 -13.82 -3.53 6.20
N ILE A 56 -14.83 -2.68 6.09
CA ILE A 56 -14.96 -1.42 6.86
C ILE A 56 -14.96 -1.70 8.37
N LYS A 57 -15.75 -2.66 8.84
CA LYS A 57 -15.83 -3.03 10.27
C LYS A 57 -14.49 -3.53 10.80
N ARG A 58 -13.80 -4.41 10.06
CA ARG A 58 -12.46 -4.90 10.45
C ARG A 58 -11.43 -3.77 10.50
N ALA A 59 -11.48 -2.85 9.54
CA ALA A 59 -10.58 -1.70 9.50
C ALA A 59 -10.78 -0.79 10.71
N PHE A 60 -12.03 -0.44 11.01
CA PHE A 60 -12.38 0.36 12.19
C PHE A 60 -11.84 -0.24 13.48
N LEU A 61 -12.11 -1.53 13.74
CA LEU A 61 -11.65 -2.21 14.95
C LEU A 61 -10.11 -2.26 15.03
N THR A 62 -9.45 -2.49 13.90
CA THR A 62 -7.98 -2.49 13.82
C THR A 62 -7.41 -1.11 14.13
N LEU A 63 -7.94 -0.05 13.52
CA LEU A 63 -7.48 1.33 13.75
C LEU A 63 -7.70 1.76 15.20
N LYS A 64 -8.85 1.41 15.79
CA LYS A 64 -9.12 1.63 17.21
C LYS A 64 -8.07 0.91 18.09
N SER A 65 -7.70 -0.33 17.76
CA SER A 65 -6.64 -1.04 18.47
C SER A 65 -5.26 -0.40 18.28
N PHE A 66 -4.93 0.08 17.08
CA PHE A 66 -3.67 0.75 16.82
C PHE A 66 -3.55 2.05 17.62
N LEU A 67 -4.63 2.83 17.74
CA LEU A 67 -4.65 4.05 18.55
C LEU A 67 -4.37 3.77 20.03
N HIS A 68 -4.90 2.67 20.57
CA HIS A 68 -4.57 2.24 21.94
C HIS A 68 -3.08 1.93 22.11
N THR A 69 -2.47 1.23 21.15
CA THR A 69 -1.02 1.00 21.13
C THR A 69 -0.24 2.32 21.06
N ILE A 70 -0.61 3.22 20.16
CA ILE A 70 0.02 4.54 19.99
C ILE A 70 -0.01 5.32 21.31
N GLN A 71 -1.13 5.30 22.02
CA GLN A 71 -1.28 5.96 23.32
C GLN A 71 -0.34 5.35 24.38
N LYS A 72 -0.27 4.01 24.47
CA LYS A 72 0.65 3.32 25.41
C LYS A 72 2.12 3.65 25.16
N TYR A 73 2.51 3.78 23.90
CA TYR A 73 3.87 4.15 23.52
C TYR A 73 4.14 5.66 23.59
N GLN A 74 3.13 6.48 23.91
CA GLN A 74 3.22 7.94 23.95
C GLN A 74 3.75 8.52 22.63
N ALA A 75 3.31 7.97 21.51
CA ALA A 75 3.66 8.48 20.19
C ALA A 75 2.77 9.69 19.84
N HIS A 76 3.28 10.89 20.14
CA HIS A 76 2.53 12.15 19.96
C HIS A 76 2.35 12.61 18.50
N LYS A 77 3.01 11.94 17.56
CA LYS A 77 2.83 12.18 16.12
C LYS A 77 2.39 10.90 15.44
N THR A 78 1.25 10.96 14.75
CA THR A 78 0.71 9.85 13.96
C THR A 78 0.59 10.28 12.51
N LEU A 79 1.15 9.48 11.61
CA LEU A 79 0.95 9.59 10.16
C LEU A 79 0.12 8.39 9.73
N CYS A 80 -1.08 8.61 9.19
CA CYS A 80 -1.90 7.51 8.65
C CYS A 80 -2.09 7.71 7.15
N VAL A 81 -1.69 6.72 6.37
CA VAL A 81 -1.82 6.71 4.91
C VAL A 81 -2.68 5.53 4.46
N ALA A 82 -3.37 5.71 3.35
CA ALA A 82 -4.11 4.65 2.70
C ALA A 82 -3.86 4.64 1.19
N THR A 83 -3.87 3.45 0.60
CA THR A 83 -3.44 3.23 -0.78
C THR A 83 -4.59 2.75 -1.68
N SER A 84 -4.32 1.87 -2.65
CA SER A 84 -5.21 1.50 -3.74
C SER A 84 -6.66 1.19 -3.34
N ALA A 85 -6.89 0.37 -2.31
CA ALA A 85 -8.27 0.02 -1.94
C ALA A 85 -9.14 1.22 -1.56
N LEU A 86 -8.62 2.21 -0.81
CA LEU A 86 -9.42 3.39 -0.42
C LEU A 86 -9.41 4.46 -1.52
N ARG A 87 -8.31 4.55 -2.28
CA ARG A 87 -8.18 5.47 -3.40
C ARG A 87 -9.16 5.16 -4.52
N ASP A 88 -9.30 3.89 -4.86
CA ASP A 88 -10.09 3.43 -5.99
C ASP A 88 -11.57 3.28 -5.65
N ALA A 89 -11.91 3.19 -4.36
CA ALA A 89 -13.28 2.97 -3.91
C ALA A 89 -14.14 4.24 -3.94
N PRO A 90 -15.33 4.20 -4.57
CA PRO A 90 -16.25 5.35 -4.59
C PRO A 90 -16.65 5.86 -3.20
N ASN A 91 -16.81 4.94 -2.23
CA ASN A 91 -17.12 5.24 -0.83
C ASN A 91 -15.86 5.39 0.07
N GLY A 92 -14.65 5.43 -0.50
CA GLY A 92 -13.41 5.57 0.27
C GLY A 92 -13.31 6.88 1.05
N LYS A 93 -13.75 8.00 0.45
CA LYS A 93 -13.79 9.30 1.15
C LYS A 93 -14.76 9.31 2.33
N LEU A 94 -15.91 8.63 2.19
CA LEU A 94 -16.88 8.50 3.29
C LEU A 94 -16.27 7.73 4.46
N PHE A 95 -15.54 6.64 4.17
CA PHE A 95 -14.80 5.91 5.19
C PHE A 95 -13.78 6.80 5.91
N VAL A 96 -12.99 7.60 5.18
CA VAL A 96 -12.01 8.51 5.78
C VAL A 96 -12.67 9.54 6.70
N THR A 97 -13.74 10.20 6.24
CA THR A 97 -14.49 11.17 7.05
C THR A 97 -15.05 10.53 8.31
N TRP A 98 -15.60 9.32 8.18
CA TRP A 98 -16.15 8.57 9.31
C TRP A 98 -15.06 8.19 10.34
N ILE A 99 -13.89 7.73 9.90
CA ILE A 99 -12.77 7.44 10.81
C ILE A 99 -12.27 8.71 11.52
N GLN A 100 -12.20 9.84 10.82
CA GLN A 100 -11.83 11.10 11.45
C GLN A 100 -12.84 11.51 12.54
N HIS A 101 -14.13 11.32 12.31
CA HIS A 101 -15.18 11.62 13.28
C HIS A 101 -15.12 10.69 14.50
N GLU A 102 -15.10 9.38 14.28
CA GLU A 102 -15.22 8.39 15.36
C GLU A 102 -13.93 8.19 16.15
N LEU A 103 -12.77 8.30 15.51
CA LEU A 103 -11.48 7.94 16.10
C LEU A 103 -10.50 9.13 16.20
N GLY A 104 -10.87 10.31 15.67
CA GLY A 104 -9.97 11.46 15.60
C GLY A 104 -8.74 11.24 14.71
N LEU A 105 -8.73 10.20 13.87
CA LEU A 105 -7.59 9.79 13.07
C LEU A 105 -7.69 10.32 11.64
N ALA A 106 -6.79 11.22 11.27
CA ALA A 106 -6.70 11.74 9.91
C ALA A 106 -6.00 10.74 8.99
N ILE A 107 -6.73 10.23 7.99
CA ILE A 107 -6.19 9.34 6.96
C ILE A 107 -5.88 10.16 5.70
N LYS A 108 -4.65 10.07 5.21
CA LYS A 108 -4.26 10.64 3.92
C LYS A 108 -4.25 9.55 2.85
N ILE A 109 -5.18 9.62 1.90
CA ILE A 109 -5.13 8.78 0.71
C ILE A 109 -3.98 9.28 -0.18
N ILE A 110 -3.10 8.37 -0.59
CA ILE A 110 -1.99 8.67 -1.49
C ILE A 110 -2.19 7.98 -2.85
N ASP A 111 -1.76 8.66 -3.91
CA ASP A 111 -1.62 8.07 -5.23
C ASP A 111 -0.46 7.06 -5.27
N GLY A 112 -0.48 6.17 -6.26
CA GLY A 112 0.54 5.13 -6.41
C GLY A 112 1.93 5.69 -6.75
N ASN A 113 2.01 6.84 -7.42
CA ASN A 113 3.30 7.50 -7.71
C ASN A 113 4.01 7.95 -6.43
N LYS A 114 3.25 8.39 -5.42
CA LYS A 114 3.77 8.73 -4.10
C LYS A 114 4.15 7.47 -3.29
N GLU A 115 3.39 6.40 -3.42
CA GLU A 115 3.70 5.08 -2.83
C GLU A 115 5.02 4.52 -3.40
N ALA A 116 5.14 4.46 -4.73
CA ALA A 116 6.38 4.12 -5.45
C ALA A 116 7.57 4.98 -5.01
N LYS A 117 7.37 6.30 -4.87
CA LYS A 117 8.41 7.22 -4.40
C LYS A 117 8.88 6.87 -2.98
N TYR A 118 7.97 6.54 -2.07
CA TYR A 118 8.37 6.14 -0.71
C TYR A 118 9.12 4.81 -0.69
N GLY A 119 8.70 3.84 -1.51
CA GLY A 119 9.42 2.58 -1.70
C GLY A 119 10.85 2.80 -2.20
N ALA A 120 11.03 3.68 -3.20
CA ALA A 120 12.35 4.02 -3.73
C ALA A 120 13.24 4.79 -2.74
N ILE A 121 12.66 5.70 -1.95
CA ILE A 121 13.39 6.36 -0.85
C ILE A 121 13.86 5.30 0.16
N ALA A 122 13.03 4.32 0.49
CA ALA A 122 13.43 3.24 1.40
C ALA A 122 14.55 2.39 0.80
N ALA A 123 14.44 1.99 -0.47
CA ALA A 123 15.47 1.23 -1.18
C ALA A 123 16.82 1.97 -1.20
N ASN A 124 16.84 3.25 -1.60
CA ASN A 124 18.07 4.06 -1.64
C ASN A 124 18.74 4.24 -0.26
N ASN A 125 17.97 4.22 0.83
CA ASN A 125 18.51 4.38 2.18
C ASN A 125 18.95 3.06 2.83
N LEU A 126 18.37 1.93 2.40
CA LEU A 126 18.58 0.63 3.05
C LEU A 126 19.46 -0.31 2.25
N LEU A 127 19.61 -0.08 0.94
CA LEU A 127 20.36 -0.92 0.03
C LEU A 127 21.47 -0.10 -0.63
N PRO A 128 22.65 -0.69 -0.91
CA PRO A 128 23.74 -0.03 -1.61
C PRO A 128 23.48 0.00 -3.13
N VAL A 129 22.36 0.60 -3.53
CA VAL A 129 21.90 0.68 -4.94
C VAL A 129 21.73 2.13 -5.36
N HIS A 130 22.24 2.45 -6.54
CA HIS A 130 22.16 3.80 -7.13
C HIS A 130 21.49 3.81 -8.50
N GLU A 131 21.21 2.65 -9.07
CA GLU A 131 20.46 2.48 -10.31
C GLU A 131 19.58 1.25 -10.20
N GLY A 132 18.40 1.25 -10.82
CA GLY A 132 17.47 0.13 -10.72
C GLY A 132 16.03 0.51 -10.92
N ILE A 133 15.17 -0.50 -10.93
CA ILE A 133 13.73 -0.31 -10.82
C ILE A 133 13.23 -0.96 -9.56
N THR A 134 12.57 -0.21 -8.67
CA THR A 134 11.82 -0.80 -7.57
C THR A 134 10.48 -1.31 -8.08
N ILE A 135 10.01 -2.44 -7.55
CA ILE A 135 8.72 -3.03 -7.87
C ILE A 135 8.07 -3.46 -6.56
N ASP A 136 7.00 -2.78 -6.16
CA ASP A 136 6.16 -3.18 -5.02
C ASP A 136 4.86 -3.79 -5.52
N ILE A 137 4.65 -5.09 -5.29
CA ILE A 137 3.43 -5.78 -5.69
C ILE A 137 2.47 -5.83 -4.51
N GLY A 138 1.50 -4.93 -4.53
CA GLY A 138 0.48 -4.79 -3.50
C GLY A 138 -0.78 -5.65 -3.74
N GLY A 139 -1.79 -5.38 -2.91
CA GLY A 139 -3.10 -6.01 -3.04
C GLY A 139 -3.94 -5.43 -4.19
N GLY A 140 -3.87 -4.11 -4.41
CA GLY A 140 -4.65 -3.43 -5.44
C GLY A 140 -3.85 -2.84 -6.60
N SER A 141 -2.58 -2.53 -6.40
CA SER A 141 -1.67 -1.95 -7.41
C SER A 141 -0.29 -2.58 -7.35
N SER A 142 0.48 -2.38 -8.41
CA SER A 142 1.92 -2.62 -8.46
C SER A 142 2.60 -1.29 -8.73
N ASP A 143 3.46 -0.86 -7.83
CA ASP A 143 4.02 0.48 -7.80
C ASP A 143 5.52 0.41 -8.11
N MET A 144 5.97 1.20 -9.08
CA MET A 144 7.31 1.12 -9.66
C MET A 144 8.01 2.47 -9.62
N ALA A 145 9.31 2.47 -9.40
CA ALA A 145 10.13 3.67 -9.50
C ALA A 145 11.44 3.37 -10.24
N LEU A 146 11.83 4.26 -11.14
CA LEU A 146 13.12 4.21 -11.81
C LEU A 146 14.12 5.03 -11.00
N ILE A 147 15.22 4.40 -10.60
CA ILE A 147 16.34 5.02 -9.90
C ILE A 147 17.50 5.17 -10.88
N GLN A 148 18.07 6.37 -10.97
CA GLN A 148 19.25 6.69 -11.77
C GLN A 148 20.16 7.62 -10.98
N ASN A 149 21.45 7.30 -10.90
CA ASN A 149 22.44 8.07 -10.15
C ASN A 149 22.02 8.41 -8.69
N GLY A 150 21.33 7.48 -8.03
CA GLY A 150 20.80 7.65 -6.66
C GLY A 150 19.56 8.53 -6.56
N HIS A 151 19.03 9.03 -7.67
CA HIS A 151 17.82 9.85 -7.73
C HIS A 151 16.64 9.06 -8.29
N ILE A 152 15.44 9.40 -7.84
CA ILE A 152 14.19 8.84 -8.38
C ILE A 152 13.87 9.62 -9.65
N ALA A 153 14.13 9.01 -10.81
CA ALA A 153 13.96 9.61 -12.12
C ALA A 153 12.49 9.66 -12.54
N ASP A 154 11.74 8.59 -12.25
CA ASP A 154 10.31 8.52 -12.55
C ASP A 154 9.58 7.53 -11.62
N THR A 155 8.26 7.66 -11.50
CA THR A 155 7.40 6.71 -10.80
C THR A 155 6.16 6.36 -11.61
N TYR A 156 5.69 5.13 -11.47
CA TYR A 156 4.51 4.65 -12.17
C TYR A 156 3.74 3.66 -11.32
N SER A 157 2.42 3.65 -11.46
CA SER A 157 1.53 2.75 -10.74
C SER A 157 0.64 2.01 -11.72
N LEU A 158 0.66 0.69 -11.63
CA LEU A 158 -0.19 -0.19 -12.41
C LEU A 158 -1.35 -0.68 -11.57
N ASN A 159 -2.51 -0.82 -12.21
CA ASN A 159 -3.69 -1.46 -11.63
C ASN A 159 -3.54 -2.99 -11.60
N LEU A 160 -2.41 -3.46 -11.08
CA LEU A 160 -2.05 -4.88 -10.97
C LEU A 160 -1.79 -5.21 -9.51
N GLY A 161 -2.76 -5.86 -8.85
CA GLY A 161 -2.58 -6.27 -7.46
C GLY A 161 -3.15 -7.67 -7.23
N THR A 162 -2.65 -8.35 -6.21
CA THR A 162 -3.02 -9.74 -5.92
C THR A 162 -4.51 -9.91 -5.57
N VAL A 163 -5.08 -9.00 -4.78
CA VAL A 163 -6.52 -8.98 -4.45
C VAL A 163 -7.36 -8.62 -5.68
N ARG A 164 -6.89 -7.65 -6.48
CA ARG A 164 -7.58 -7.25 -7.71
C ARG A 164 -7.67 -8.41 -8.70
N LEU A 165 -6.56 -9.08 -8.99
CA LEU A 165 -6.54 -10.22 -9.90
C LEU A 165 -7.38 -11.39 -9.37
N LYS A 166 -7.34 -11.65 -8.06
CA LYS A 166 -8.17 -12.67 -7.42
C LYS A 166 -9.66 -12.41 -7.69
N GLU A 167 -10.16 -11.21 -7.37
CA GLU A 167 -11.58 -10.89 -7.47
C GLU A 167 -12.07 -10.74 -8.92
N LEU A 168 -11.23 -10.20 -9.81
CA LEU A 168 -11.59 -10.06 -11.22
C LEU A 168 -11.64 -11.40 -11.96
N PHE A 169 -10.82 -12.38 -11.56
CA PHE A 169 -10.63 -13.62 -12.32
C PHE A 169 -10.74 -14.92 -11.51
N PHE A 170 -10.00 -15.06 -10.40
CA PHE A 170 -9.87 -16.34 -9.69
C PHE A 170 -11.03 -16.68 -8.74
N ASP A 171 -11.83 -15.69 -8.34
CA ASP A 171 -13.08 -15.90 -7.58
C ASP A 171 -14.28 -16.19 -8.50
N LYS A 172 -14.08 -16.15 -9.83
CA LYS A 172 -15.13 -16.43 -10.79
C LYS A 172 -15.27 -17.93 -11.00
N ASP A 173 -16.51 -18.37 -11.11
CA ASP A 173 -16.84 -19.74 -11.48
C ASP A 173 -16.58 -19.96 -12.98
N MET A 174 -15.32 -20.20 -13.31
CA MET A 174 -14.83 -20.43 -14.68
C MET A 174 -13.73 -21.50 -14.67
N PRO A 175 -13.55 -22.25 -15.78
CA PRO A 175 -12.43 -23.19 -15.88
C PRO A 175 -11.08 -22.48 -15.73
N LEU A 176 -10.13 -23.09 -15.00
CA LEU A 176 -8.80 -22.50 -14.72
C LEU A 176 -8.04 -22.07 -15.99
N LYS A 177 -8.21 -22.79 -17.10
CA LYS A 177 -7.63 -22.43 -18.40
C LYS A 177 -8.14 -21.08 -18.91
N GLU A 178 -9.43 -20.80 -18.73
CA GLU A 178 -10.04 -19.53 -19.12
C GLU A 178 -9.64 -18.40 -18.17
N ILE A 179 -9.63 -18.66 -16.85
CA ILE A 179 -9.12 -17.73 -15.83
C ILE A 179 -7.69 -17.29 -16.18
N ASN A 180 -6.80 -18.25 -16.42
CA ASN A 180 -5.40 -17.96 -16.77
C ASN A 180 -5.27 -17.16 -18.06
N LYS A 181 -6.08 -17.46 -19.09
CA LYS A 181 -6.09 -16.70 -20.35
C LYS A 181 -6.50 -15.24 -20.11
N LYS A 182 -7.61 -15.01 -19.40
CA LYS A 182 -8.13 -13.66 -19.12
C LYS A 182 -7.19 -12.87 -18.20
N ALA A 183 -6.68 -13.48 -17.14
CA ALA A 183 -5.73 -12.84 -16.22
C ALA A 183 -4.42 -12.45 -16.93
N LYS A 184 -3.85 -13.32 -17.77
CA LYS A 184 -2.66 -12.98 -18.57
C LYS A 184 -2.91 -11.85 -19.55
N ALA A 185 -4.07 -11.84 -20.22
CA ALA A 185 -4.44 -10.75 -21.12
C ALA A 185 -4.56 -9.41 -20.38
N TYR A 186 -5.18 -9.41 -19.18
CA TYR A 186 -5.27 -8.23 -18.32
C TYR A 186 -3.89 -7.75 -17.87
N ILE A 187 -3.03 -8.66 -17.38
CA ILE A 187 -1.65 -8.33 -16.98
C ILE A 187 -0.89 -7.71 -18.15
N LYS A 188 -0.97 -8.31 -19.34
CA LYS A 188 -0.31 -7.78 -20.54
C LYS A 188 -0.80 -6.37 -20.87
N ASN A 189 -2.12 -6.15 -20.88
CA ASN A 189 -2.71 -4.84 -21.16
C ASN A 189 -2.31 -3.77 -20.14
N GLU A 190 -2.19 -4.10 -18.86
CA GLU A 190 -1.67 -3.15 -17.87
C GLU A 190 -0.17 -2.90 -18.08
N LEU A 191 0.65 -3.93 -18.33
CA LEU A 191 2.07 -3.77 -18.60
C LEU A 191 2.36 -2.96 -19.86
N GLU A 192 1.49 -3.00 -20.88
CA GLU A 192 1.59 -2.17 -22.08
C GLU A 192 1.45 -0.66 -21.78
N LYS A 193 0.88 -0.29 -20.63
CA LYS A 193 0.80 1.11 -20.18
C LYS A 193 2.08 1.58 -19.51
N LEU A 194 2.97 0.68 -19.09
CA LEU A 194 4.22 1.05 -18.45
C LEU A 194 5.10 1.81 -19.47
N PRO A 195 5.62 3.01 -19.14
CA PRO A 195 6.45 3.74 -20.07
C PRO A 195 7.71 2.95 -20.46
N LYS A 196 8.10 3.01 -21.74
CA LYS A 196 9.18 2.19 -22.30
C LYS A 196 10.55 2.38 -21.63
N HIS A 197 10.76 3.53 -20.96
CA HIS A 197 11.99 3.83 -20.23
C HIS A 197 12.08 3.16 -18.85
N PHE A 198 11.01 2.54 -18.34
CA PHE A 198 11.09 1.66 -17.17
C PHE A 198 11.74 0.33 -17.56
N LYS A 199 13.04 0.37 -17.84
CA LYS A 199 13.87 -0.79 -18.15
C LYS A 199 15.24 -0.66 -17.49
N HIS A 200 15.64 -1.68 -16.76
CA HIS A 200 16.95 -1.75 -16.13
C HIS A 200 17.39 -3.20 -15.94
N SER A 201 18.69 -3.46 -15.83
CA SER A 201 19.24 -4.82 -15.57
C SER A 201 18.99 -5.28 -14.13
N LEU A 202 18.86 -4.33 -13.21
CA LEU A 202 18.55 -4.55 -11.79
C LEU A 202 17.10 -4.17 -11.47
N ALA A 203 16.36 -5.12 -10.90
CA ALA A 203 15.04 -4.92 -10.29
C ALA A 203 15.11 -5.20 -8.78
N ILE A 204 14.45 -4.36 -8.00
CA ILE A 204 14.40 -4.42 -6.53
C ILE A 204 12.97 -4.72 -6.12
N GLY A 205 12.72 -5.91 -5.60
CA GLY A 205 11.43 -6.32 -5.08
C GLY A 205 11.11 -5.67 -3.74
N ILE A 206 9.89 -5.17 -3.59
CA ILE A 206 9.34 -4.63 -2.35
C ILE A 206 8.02 -5.33 -2.06
N GLY A 207 7.71 -5.53 -0.78
CA GLY A 207 6.45 -6.11 -0.35
C GLY A 207 6.53 -7.62 -0.10
N GLY A 208 5.39 -8.22 0.28
CA GLY A 208 5.34 -9.63 0.70
C GLY A 208 5.18 -10.64 -0.44
N THR A 209 5.04 -10.17 -1.67
CA THR A 209 4.87 -11.00 -2.88
C THR A 209 6.13 -11.03 -3.74
N ALA A 210 7.00 -10.04 -3.59
CA ALA A 210 8.23 -9.90 -4.35
C ALA A 210 9.32 -10.90 -3.92
#